data_AF-C5XNX0-F1
#
_entry.id   AF-C5XNX0-F1
#
_cell.length_a   1.000
_cell.length_b   1.000
_cell.length_c   1.000
_cell.angle_alpha   90.00
_cell.angle_beta   90.00
_cell.angle_gamma   90.00
#
_symmetry.space_group_name_H-M   'P 1'
#
loop_
_entity.id
_entity.type
_entity.pdbx_description
1 polymer ?
#
loop_
_entity_poly.entity_id
_entity_poly.type
_entity_poly.pdbx_seq_one_letter_code
_entity_poly.pdbx_strand_id
1 'polypeptide(L)'
;MASAATPAPLLPVTNPAAGGGGGGSAASSATGLSDAALATPAFRLFVSRLSDTARRSLADRRSWTELLDRSAFSRPDSLSEATSRLRRNLGYFRVNYAAVVAFSLAASLLAHPFSLLVLIGILGAWCFLYVFRAPDQPVVLFGRTFTDRETLLGLVVASVLAFFLTSVASLIISGLLVGGAIVAAHGACRVPEDLFLDDPNAASSGNPTSRLISFLASPGSGV
;
A
#
# COMPACT_ATOMS: atom_id res chain seq x y z
N MET A 1 59.41 -76.70 -12.29
CA MET A 1 59.15 -75.35 -12.84
C MET A 1 57.77 -74.91 -12.37
N ALA A 2 57.64 -73.68 -11.84
CA ALA A 2 56.42 -72.95 -11.40
C ALA A 2 55.57 -73.60 -10.27
N SER A 3 55.41 -73.08 -9.04
CA SER A 3 55.01 -71.77 -8.47
C SER A 3 53.49 -71.53 -8.35
N ALA A 4 53.01 -71.51 -7.09
CA ALA A 4 51.84 -70.84 -6.46
C ALA A 4 50.42 -71.15 -7.01
N ALA A 5 49.31 -71.09 -6.26
CA ALA A 5 48.96 -70.46 -4.98
C ALA A 5 47.74 -71.14 -4.31
N THR A 6 47.62 -71.01 -2.99
CA THR A 6 46.55 -71.51 -2.10
C THR A 6 45.28 -70.61 -2.15
N PRO A 7 44.05 -71.15 -2.19
CA PRO A 7 42.82 -70.36 -2.00
C PRO A 7 42.46 -70.15 -0.51
N ALA A 8 41.88 -68.97 -0.21
CA ALA A 8 41.58 -68.45 1.11
C ALA A 8 40.37 -69.12 1.82
N PRO A 9 40.34 -69.13 3.17
CA PRO A 9 39.29 -69.77 3.96
C PRO A 9 38.02 -68.92 4.11
N LEU A 10 36.87 -69.59 4.12
CA LEU A 10 35.54 -69.03 4.35
C LEU A 10 35.40 -68.54 5.79
N LEU A 11 34.90 -67.32 5.99
CA LEU A 11 34.58 -66.79 7.32
C LEU A 11 33.09 -66.92 7.67
N PRO A 12 32.74 -67.11 8.97
CA PRO A 12 31.41 -67.45 9.43
C PRO A 12 30.45 -66.26 9.50
N VAL A 13 29.17 -66.55 9.24
CA VAL A 13 28.01 -65.70 9.53
C VAL A 13 27.96 -65.40 11.03
N THR A 14 27.99 -64.12 11.40
CA THR A 14 27.57 -63.67 12.73
C THR A 14 26.38 -62.74 12.57
N ASN A 15 25.25 -63.20 13.13
CA ASN A 15 24.02 -62.44 13.27
C ASN A 15 24.06 -61.72 14.63
N PRO A 16 23.99 -60.37 14.70
CA PRO A 16 23.71 -59.67 15.94
C PRO A 16 22.20 -59.61 16.16
N ALA A 17 21.83 -59.86 17.41
CA ALA A 17 20.49 -59.98 17.91
C ALA A 17 19.63 -58.70 17.78
N ALA A 18 18.35 -58.96 17.52
CA ALA A 18 17.15 -58.29 18.05
C ALA A 18 17.31 -56.95 18.81
N GLY A 19 16.70 -55.90 18.24
CA GLY A 19 15.40 -55.42 18.75
C GLY A 19 15.40 -54.40 19.88
N GLY A 20 15.45 -53.12 19.52
CA GLY A 20 14.98 -51.98 20.32
C GLY A 20 15.72 -50.70 19.88
N GLY A 21 15.11 -49.63 19.38
CA GLY A 21 13.72 -49.23 19.26
C GLY A 21 13.71 -47.69 19.37
N GLY A 22 13.36 -46.99 18.29
CA GLY A 22 12.97 -45.57 18.34
C GLY A 22 14.03 -44.55 17.91
N GLY A 23 14.08 -44.26 16.61
CA GLY A 23 14.67 -43.02 16.09
C GLY A 23 13.81 -41.81 16.46
N GLY A 24 14.46 -40.74 16.91
CA GLY A 24 13.83 -39.45 17.20
C GLY A 24 14.59 -38.33 16.50
N SER A 25 13.95 -37.79 15.46
CA SER A 25 14.38 -36.65 14.64
C SER A 25 14.71 -35.41 15.47
N ALA A 26 15.94 -34.90 15.36
CA ALA A 26 16.33 -33.56 15.77
C ALA A 26 16.59 -32.70 14.53
N ALA A 27 15.52 -32.26 13.86
CA ALA A 27 15.62 -31.29 12.76
C ALA A 27 14.26 -30.61 12.52
N SER A 28 13.87 -29.68 13.40
CA SER A 28 12.74 -28.76 13.12
C SER A 28 12.69 -27.60 14.13
N SER A 29 13.78 -26.84 14.25
CA SER A 29 13.81 -25.57 15.02
C SER A 29 14.51 -24.42 14.29
N ALA A 30 14.87 -24.60 13.01
CA ALA A 30 15.56 -23.59 12.21
C ALA A 30 14.61 -22.72 11.36
N THR A 31 13.35 -23.14 11.15
CA THR A 31 12.45 -22.48 10.19
C THR A 31 11.78 -21.23 10.77
N GLY A 32 11.45 -21.22 12.07
CA GLY A 32 10.73 -20.10 12.72
C GLY A 32 11.59 -18.87 13.03
N LEU A 33 12.90 -19.04 13.23
CA LEU A 33 13.81 -17.91 13.48
C LEU A 33 13.99 -17.05 12.22
N SER A 34 13.99 -17.68 11.05
CA SER A 34 14.11 -16.99 9.75
C SER A 34 12.91 -16.10 9.45
N ASP A 35 11.68 -16.58 9.67
CA ASP A 35 10.48 -15.82 9.27
C ASP A 35 10.28 -14.54 10.10
N ALA A 36 10.50 -14.59 11.42
CA ALA A 36 10.42 -13.41 12.29
C ALA A 36 11.58 -12.42 12.05
N ALA A 37 12.79 -12.95 11.81
CA ALA A 37 13.97 -12.16 11.49
C ALA A 37 13.92 -11.56 10.07
N LEU A 38 13.10 -12.10 9.15
CA LEU A 38 12.85 -11.56 7.81
C LEU A 38 11.68 -10.54 7.79
N ALA A 39 10.67 -10.72 8.64
CA ALA A 39 9.55 -9.78 8.76
C ALA A 39 10.00 -8.39 9.25
N THR A 40 10.93 -8.32 10.20
CA THR A 40 11.47 -7.07 10.74
C THR A 40 12.24 -6.22 9.71
N PRO A 41 13.21 -6.76 8.93
CA PRO A 41 13.90 -6.01 7.88
C PRO A 41 12.97 -5.70 6.70
N ALA A 42 12.06 -6.61 6.30
CA ALA A 42 11.09 -6.33 5.24
C ALA A 42 10.15 -5.16 5.63
N PHE A 43 9.67 -5.14 6.87
CA PHE A 43 8.87 -4.02 7.39
C PHE A 43 9.66 -2.71 7.42
N ARG A 44 10.92 -2.72 7.90
CA ARG A 44 11.78 -1.52 7.89
C ARG A 44 12.05 -1.01 6.48
N LEU A 45 12.25 -1.91 5.52
CA LEU A 45 12.42 -1.56 4.11
C LEU A 45 11.11 -0.99 3.53
N PHE A 46 9.96 -1.56 3.86
CA PHE A 46 8.68 -1.00 3.45
C PHE A 46 8.48 0.42 4.00
N VAL A 47 8.74 0.62 5.30
CA VAL A 47 8.61 1.93 5.95
C VAL A 47 9.60 2.94 5.37
N SER A 48 10.84 2.54 5.07
CA SER A 48 11.82 3.44 4.44
C SER A 48 11.41 3.80 3.02
N ARG A 49 10.94 2.84 2.22
CA ARG A 49 10.42 3.09 0.86
C ARG A 49 9.20 4.00 0.87
N LEU A 50 8.28 3.80 1.81
CA LEU A 50 7.11 4.64 2.00
C LEU A 50 7.54 6.06 2.41
N SER A 51 8.46 6.18 3.36
CA SER A 51 9.00 7.45 3.82
C SER A 51 9.71 8.21 2.70
N ASP A 52 10.53 7.52 1.91
CA ASP A 52 11.20 8.10 0.74
C ASP A 52 10.20 8.56 -0.31
N THR A 53 9.17 7.76 -0.57
CA THR A 53 8.11 8.11 -1.53
C THR A 53 7.33 9.33 -1.05
N ALA A 54 6.97 9.38 0.23
CA ALA A 54 6.31 10.52 0.84
C ALA A 54 7.19 11.78 0.79
N ARG A 55 8.49 11.66 1.13
CA ARG A 55 9.45 12.77 1.06
C ARG A 55 9.61 13.28 -0.36
N ARG A 56 9.75 12.40 -1.36
CA ARG A 56 9.84 12.79 -2.78
C ARG A 56 8.56 13.45 -3.24
N SER A 57 7.40 12.90 -2.88
CA SER A 57 6.11 13.51 -3.21
C SER A 57 5.94 14.88 -2.57
N LEU A 58 6.40 15.08 -1.33
CA LEU A 58 6.35 16.38 -0.64
C LEU A 58 7.40 17.36 -1.17
N ALA A 59 8.54 16.87 -1.67
CA ALA A 59 9.56 17.68 -2.32
C ALA A 59 9.09 18.20 -3.69
N ASP A 60 8.27 17.43 -4.40
CA ASP A 60 7.61 17.81 -5.66
C ASP A 60 6.41 18.76 -5.46
N ARG A 61 6.21 19.29 -4.23
CA ARG A 61 5.16 20.29 -3.96
C ARG A 61 5.51 21.60 -4.66
N ARG A 62 4.52 22.21 -5.33
CA ARG A 62 4.65 23.57 -5.83
C ARG A 62 4.56 24.57 -4.68
N SER A 63 5.11 25.76 -4.89
CA SER A 63 5.14 26.77 -3.83
C SER A 63 3.71 27.15 -3.43
N TRP A 64 3.43 27.23 -2.12
CA TRP A 64 2.09 27.59 -1.64
C TRP A 64 1.71 29.03 -1.98
N THR A 65 2.71 29.90 -2.14
CA THR A 65 2.55 31.29 -2.58
C THR A 65 2.04 31.37 -4.00
N GLU A 66 2.55 30.51 -4.88
CA GLU A 66 2.06 30.39 -6.26
C GLU A 66 0.62 29.90 -6.23
N LEU A 67 0.30 28.83 -5.50
CA LEU A 67 -1.08 28.32 -5.39
C LEU A 67 -2.07 29.38 -4.88
N LEU A 68 -1.67 30.22 -3.92
CA LEU A 68 -2.53 31.25 -3.34
C LEU A 68 -2.44 32.62 -4.03
N ASP A 69 -1.77 32.71 -5.19
CA ASP A 69 -1.65 33.97 -5.92
C ASP A 69 -3.03 34.50 -6.36
N ARG A 70 -3.49 35.54 -5.67
CA ARG A 70 -4.79 36.16 -5.89
C ARG A 70 -4.93 36.80 -7.26
N SER A 71 -3.82 37.19 -7.89
CA SER A 71 -3.82 37.85 -9.19
C SER A 71 -4.15 36.89 -10.33
N ALA A 72 -3.93 35.59 -10.14
CA ALA A 72 -4.18 34.53 -11.12
C ALA A 72 -5.64 34.03 -11.14
N PHE A 73 -6.54 34.58 -10.32
CA PHE A 73 -7.93 34.15 -10.27
C PHE A 73 -8.82 35.00 -11.20
N SER A 74 -9.59 34.34 -12.05
CA SER A 74 -10.65 34.95 -12.84
C SER A 74 -11.88 34.05 -12.88
N ARG A 75 -13.06 34.66 -12.99
CA ARG A 75 -14.31 33.91 -13.13
C ARG A 75 -14.33 33.24 -14.51
N PRO A 76 -14.57 31.93 -14.62
CA PRO A 76 -14.72 31.28 -15.93
C PRO A 76 -16.02 31.73 -16.59
N ASP A 77 -15.97 31.96 -17.90
CA ASP A 77 -17.11 32.46 -18.69
C ASP A 77 -18.07 31.32 -19.07
N SER A 78 -17.58 30.06 -19.04
CA SER A 78 -18.37 28.87 -19.35
C SER A 78 -17.95 27.63 -18.55
N LEU A 79 -18.83 26.63 -18.49
CA LEU A 79 -18.53 25.34 -17.83
C LEU A 79 -17.45 24.55 -18.56
N SER A 80 -17.37 24.64 -19.89
CA SER A 80 -16.32 24.01 -20.70
C SER A 80 -14.95 24.62 -20.37
N GLU A 81 -14.89 25.92 -20.19
CA GLU A 81 -13.67 26.60 -19.76
C GLU A 81 -13.30 26.22 -18.32
N ALA A 82 -14.26 26.27 -17.39
CA ALA A 82 -14.04 25.89 -15.99
C ALA A 82 -13.46 24.46 -15.86
N THR A 83 -14.00 23.51 -16.62
CA THR A 83 -13.53 22.11 -16.62
C THR A 83 -12.16 21.95 -17.28
N SER A 84 -11.85 22.73 -18.32
CA SER A 84 -10.52 22.79 -18.95
C SER A 84 -9.47 23.32 -17.98
N ARG A 85 -9.75 24.46 -17.32
CA ARG A 85 -8.89 25.06 -16.29
C ARG A 85 -8.67 24.09 -15.13
N LEU A 86 -9.74 23.47 -14.64
CA LEU A 86 -9.66 22.47 -13.58
C LEU A 86 -8.72 21.31 -13.96
N ARG A 87 -8.88 20.74 -15.16
CA ARG A 87 -8.04 19.61 -15.61
C ARG A 87 -6.56 19.96 -15.68
N ARG A 88 -6.23 21.15 -16.21
CA ARG A 88 -4.83 21.64 -16.27
C ARG A 88 -4.26 21.86 -14.87
N ASN A 89 -5.00 22.56 -14.02
CA ASN A 89 -4.58 22.85 -12.65
C ASN A 89 -4.47 21.60 -11.76
N LEU A 90 -5.31 20.56 -11.98
CA LEU A 90 -5.24 19.28 -11.25
C LEU A 90 -3.90 18.57 -11.49
N GLY A 91 -3.39 18.62 -12.72
CA GLY A 91 -2.06 18.06 -13.03
C GLY A 91 -0.94 18.89 -12.41
N TYR A 92 -1.04 20.22 -12.53
CA TYR A 92 0.00 21.15 -12.11
C TYR A 92 0.17 21.21 -10.58
N PHE A 93 -0.92 21.31 -9.81
CA PHE A 93 -0.90 21.42 -8.34
C PHE A 93 -1.25 20.10 -7.64
N ARG A 94 -1.04 18.95 -8.28
CA ARG A 94 -1.48 17.63 -7.79
C ARG A 94 -1.13 17.36 -6.32
N VAL A 95 0.12 17.61 -5.92
CA VAL A 95 0.60 17.38 -4.55
C VAL A 95 -0.09 18.34 -3.56
N ASN A 96 -0.21 19.62 -3.92
CA ASN A 96 -0.86 20.61 -3.06
C ASN A 96 -2.36 20.32 -2.89
N TYR A 97 -3.05 19.92 -3.96
CA TYR A 97 -4.46 19.50 -3.88
C TYR A 97 -4.66 18.23 -3.06
N ALA A 98 -3.77 17.24 -3.21
CA ALA A 98 -3.78 16.06 -2.36
C ALA A 98 -3.63 16.46 -0.88
N ALA A 99 -2.75 17.42 -0.57
CA ALA A 99 -2.60 17.93 0.78
C ALA A 99 -3.86 18.65 1.31
N VAL A 100 -4.57 19.43 0.48
CA VAL A 100 -5.83 20.08 0.85
C VAL A 100 -6.94 19.07 1.13
N VAL A 101 -7.07 18.04 0.29
CA VAL A 101 -8.06 16.96 0.51
C VAL A 101 -7.71 16.16 1.75
N ALA A 102 -6.44 15.79 1.93
CA ALA A 102 -5.98 15.08 3.12
C ALA A 102 -6.20 15.89 4.40
N PHE A 103 -5.95 17.20 4.37
CA PHE A 103 -6.24 18.10 5.49
C PHE A 103 -7.73 18.16 5.81
N SER A 104 -8.58 18.30 4.78
CA SER A 104 -10.04 18.33 4.96
C SER A 104 -10.57 17.03 5.57
N LEU A 105 -10.04 15.89 5.12
CA LEU A 105 -10.37 14.58 5.67
C LEU A 105 -9.88 14.43 7.13
N ALA A 106 -8.65 14.86 7.41
CA ALA A 106 -8.10 14.83 8.76
C ALA A 106 -8.91 15.72 9.71
N ALA A 107 -9.27 16.94 9.29
CA ALA A 107 -10.11 17.84 10.07
C ALA A 107 -11.49 17.22 10.36
N SER A 108 -12.11 16.58 9.37
CA SER A 108 -13.36 15.82 9.54
C SER A 108 -13.20 14.73 10.60
N LEU A 109 -12.15 13.93 10.54
CA LEU A 109 -11.92 12.87 11.54
C LEU A 109 -11.60 13.43 12.94
N LEU A 110 -10.79 14.49 13.03
CA LEU A 110 -10.43 15.13 14.30
C LEU A 110 -11.64 15.78 15.00
N ALA A 111 -12.60 16.29 14.23
CA ALA A 111 -13.85 16.82 14.76
C ALA A 111 -14.74 15.74 15.42
N HIS A 112 -14.46 14.45 15.18
CA HIS A 112 -15.22 13.31 15.70
C HIS A 112 -14.33 12.37 16.53
N PRO A 113 -13.95 12.77 17.76
CA PRO A 113 -12.94 12.08 18.57
C PRO A 113 -13.32 10.64 18.93
N PHE A 114 -14.61 10.32 19.08
CA PHE A 114 -15.05 8.94 19.32
C PHE A 114 -14.78 8.04 18.11
N SER A 115 -15.12 8.51 16.92
CA SER A 115 -14.86 7.80 15.66
C SER A 115 -13.36 7.60 15.45
N LEU A 116 -12.56 8.64 15.76
CA LEU A 116 -11.12 8.58 15.70
C LEU A 116 -10.54 7.53 16.68
N LEU A 117 -11.03 7.50 17.92
CA LEU A 117 -10.58 6.56 18.94
C LEU A 117 -10.86 5.11 18.52
N VAL A 118 -12.06 4.83 18.03
CA VAL A 118 -12.42 3.49 17.53
C VAL A 118 -11.53 3.07 16.36
N LEU A 119 -11.28 3.97 15.41
CA LEU A 119 -10.42 3.70 14.26
C LEU A 119 -8.96 3.44 14.67
N ILE A 120 -8.42 4.26 15.58
CA ILE A 120 -7.07 4.09 16.13
C ILE A 120 -6.97 2.79 16.93
N GLY A 121 -7.99 2.43 17.70
CA GLY A 121 -8.03 1.18 18.45
C GLY A 121 -7.99 -0.05 17.54
N ILE A 122 -8.80 -0.06 16.48
CA ILE A 122 -8.80 -1.13 15.48
C ILE A 122 -7.48 -1.20 14.73
N LEU A 123 -6.97 -0.06 14.26
CA LEU A 123 -5.68 0.01 13.58
C LEU A 123 -4.55 -0.48 14.50
N GLY A 124 -4.56 -0.07 15.77
CA GLY A 124 -3.63 -0.53 16.79
C GLY A 124 -3.72 -2.05 17.00
N ALA A 125 -4.92 -2.62 17.00
CA ALA A 125 -5.10 -4.07 17.09
C ALA A 125 -4.54 -4.80 15.85
N TRP A 126 -4.80 -4.29 14.64
CA TRP A 126 -4.17 -4.83 13.41
C TRP A 126 -2.64 -4.74 13.47
N CYS A 127 -2.09 -3.58 13.84
CA CYS A 127 -0.64 -3.41 13.98
C CYS A 127 -0.06 -4.34 15.05
N PHE A 128 -0.75 -4.49 16.19
CA PHE A 128 -0.33 -5.42 17.23
C PHE A 128 -0.21 -6.85 16.69
N LEU A 129 -1.25 -7.35 16.00
CA LEU A 129 -1.26 -8.74 15.53
C LEU A 129 -0.28 -9.05 14.41
N TYR A 130 0.02 -8.09 13.54
CA TYR A 130 0.80 -8.33 12.31
C TYR A 130 2.18 -7.67 12.29
N VAL A 131 2.42 -6.64 13.11
CA VAL A 131 3.69 -5.91 13.15
C VAL A 131 4.45 -6.20 14.43
N PHE A 132 3.77 -6.23 15.58
CA PHE A 132 4.42 -6.34 16.88
C PHE A 132 4.39 -7.76 17.48
N ARG A 133 3.44 -8.61 17.08
CA ARG A 133 3.26 -9.96 17.60
C ARG A 133 4.18 -10.95 16.88
N ALA A 134 4.89 -11.78 17.64
CA ALA A 134 5.66 -12.89 17.10
C ALA A 134 4.70 -13.99 16.56
N PRO A 135 5.05 -14.69 15.47
CA PRO A 135 4.16 -15.67 14.82
C PRO A 135 3.65 -16.77 15.76
N ASP A 136 4.45 -17.18 16.74
CA ASP A 136 4.17 -18.33 17.60
C ASP A 136 3.53 -17.93 18.95
N GLN A 137 3.18 -16.65 19.13
CA GLN A 137 2.65 -16.16 20.40
C GLN A 137 1.10 -16.10 20.38
N PRO A 138 0.41 -16.96 21.17
CA PRO A 138 -1.05 -16.94 21.23
C PRO A 138 -1.56 -15.68 21.93
N VAL A 139 -2.71 -15.19 21.50
CA VAL A 139 -3.37 -14.04 22.14
C VAL A 139 -4.08 -14.53 23.39
N VAL A 140 -3.69 -14.01 24.55
CA VAL A 140 -4.31 -14.32 25.83
C VAL A 140 -5.10 -13.12 26.31
N LEU A 141 -6.42 -13.26 26.41
CA LEU A 141 -7.29 -12.25 27.02
C LEU A 141 -8.01 -12.88 28.21
N PHE A 142 -8.02 -12.16 29.35
CA PHE A 142 -8.72 -12.60 30.58
C PHE A 142 -8.36 -14.03 31.03
N GLY A 143 -7.10 -14.45 30.83
CA GLY A 143 -6.63 -15.78 31.17
C GLY A 143 -7.03 -16.90 30.19
N ARG A 144 -7.73 -16.57 29.09
CA ARG A 144 -8.06 -17.52 28.01
C ARG A 144 -7.18 -17.29 26.79
N THR A 145 -6.63 -18.38 26.26
CA THR A 145 -5.92 -18.41 24.98
C THR A 145 -6.93 -18.42 23.82
N PHE A 146 -6.74 -17.51 22.88
CA PHE A 146 -7.50 -17.45 21.63
C PHE A 146 -6.65 -17.98 20.49
N THR A 147 -7.26 -18.77 19.62
CA THR A 147 -6.63 -19.21 18.39
C THR A 147 -6.50 -18.05 17.40
N ASP A 148 -5.59 -18.17 16.43
CA ASP A 148 -5.43 -17.14 15.41
C ASP A 148 -6.69 -16.91 14.58
N ARG A 149 -7.46 -17.98 14.33
CA ARG A 149 -8.74 -17.87 13.60
C ARG A 149 -9.77 -17.09 14.40
N GLU A 150 -9.92 -17.36 15.69
CA GLU A 150 -10.83 -16.62 16.57
C GLU A 150 -10.43 -15.16 16.70
N THR A 151 -9.12 -14.90 16.84
CA THR A 151 -8.58 -13.54 16.95
C THR A 151 -8.81 -12.76 15.66
N LEU A 152 -8.52 -13.36 14.50
CA LEU A 152 -8.73 -12.75 13.19
C LEU A 152 -10.22 -12.51 12.93
N LEU A 153 -11.07 -13.51 13.21
CA LEU A 153 -12.52 -13.38 13.07
C LEU A 153 -13.05 -12.25 13.97
N GLY A 154 -12.63 -12.21 15.23
CA GLY A 154 -12.99 -11.15 16.17
C GLY A 154 -12.55 -9.77 15.68
N LEU A 155 -11.33 -9.65 15.14
CA LEU A 155 -10.83 -8.38 14.62
C LEU A 155 -11.56 -7.92 13.35
N VAL A 156 -11.90 -8.86 12.46
CA VAL A 156 -12.72 -8.58 11.27
C VAL A 156 -14.12 -8.14 11.68
N VAL A 157 -14.77 -8.88 12.58
CA VAL A 157 -16.11 -8.53 13.10
C VAL A 157 -16.07 -7.18 13.80
N ALA A 158 -15.07 -6.90 14.64
CA ALA A 158 -14.89 -5.61 15.28
C ALA A 158 -14.69 -4.47 14.26
N SER A 159 -13.93 -4.72 13.19
CA SER A 159 -13.73 -3.75 12.10
C SER A 159 -15.04 -3.45 11.36
N VAL A 160 -15.84 -4.49 11.09
CA VAL A 160 -17.16 -4.36 10.45
C VAL A 160 -18.13 -3.61 11.38
N LEU A 161 -18.22 -4.00 12.66
CA LEU A 161 -19.05 -3.33 13.64
C LEU A 161 -18.64 -1.86 13.78
N ALA A 162 -17.35 -1.55 13.87
CA ALA A 162 -16.90 -0.17 13.90
C ALA A 162 -17.32 0.60 12.65
N PHE A 163 -17.19 0.01 11.46
CA PHE A 163 -17.65 0.66 10.23
C PHE A 163 -19.15 1.02 10.28
N PHE A 164 -20.00 0.16 10.84
CA PHE A 164 -21.44 0.41 10.95
C PHE A 164 -21.84 1.28 12.16
N LEU A 165 -21.13 1.17 13.28
CA LEU A 165 -21.41 1.91 14.52
C LEU A 165 -20.81 3.31 14.50
N THR A 166 -19.78 3.53 13.68
CA THR A 166 -19.17 4.85 13.51
C THR A 166 -19.65 5.51 12.24
N SER A 167 -19.68 6.85 12.24
CA SER A 167 -19.95 7.64 11.04
C SER A 167 -18.76 7.73 10.10
N VAL A 168 -17.76 6.82 10.17
CA VAL A 168 -16.50 6.91 9.40
C VAL A 168 -16.76 7.07 7.91
N ALA A 169 -17.68 6.30 7.34
CA ALA A 169 -18.05 6.42 5.93
C ALA A 169 -18.53 7.84 5.60
N SER A 170 -19.43 8.38 6.42
CA SER A 170 -19.94 9.74 6.27
C SER A 170 -18.85 10.80 6.43
N LEU A 171 -17.90 10.60 7.34
CA LEU A 171 -16.76 11.51 7.56
C LEU A 171 -15.79 11.52 6.38
N ILE A 172 -15.58 10.36 5.77
CA ILE A 172 -14.76 10.23 4.56
C ILE A 172 -15.46 10.95 3.41
N ILE A 173 -16.75 10.67 3.19
CA ILE A 173 -17.53 11.30 2.12
C ILE A 173 -17.59 12.83 2.31
N SER A 174 -17.88 13.31 3.52
CA SER A 174 -17.94 14.76 3.80
C SER A 174 -16.58 15.43 3.62
N GLY A 175 -15.50 14.82 4.11
CA GLY A 175 -14.14 15.34 3.94
C GLY A 175 -13.71 15.40 2.47
N LEU A 176 -14.03 14.36 1.70
CA LEU A 176 -13.79 14.31 0.24
C LEU A 176 -14.63 15.35 -0.51
N LEU A 177 -15.90 15.53 -0.15
CA LEU A 177 -16.76 16.53 -0.77
C LEU A 177 -16.27 17.94 -0.49
N VAL A 178 -15.93 18.25 0.76
CA VAL A 178 -15.41 19.57 1.14
C VAL A 178 -14.06 19.83 0.47
N GLY A 179 -13.11 18.91 0.59
CA GLY A 179 -11.80 19.04 -0.04
C GLY A 179 -11.89 19.12 -1.57
N GLY A 180 -12.73 18.29 -2.16
CA GLY A 180 -13.02 18.27 -3.59
C GLY A 180 -13.67 19.56 -4.08
N ALA A 181 -14.61 20.13 -3.32
CA ALA A 181 -15.23 21.42 -3.63
C ALA A 181 -14.20 22.56 -3.58
N ILE A 182 -13.31 22.58 -2.59
CA ILE A 182 -12.23 23.57 -2.49
C ILE A 182 -11.29 23.46 -3.70
N VAL A 183 -10.85 22.25 -4.03
CA VAL A 183 -9.97 22.00 -5.19
C VAL A 183 -10.67 22.35 -6.50
N ALA A 184 -11.95 22.01 -6.65
CA ALA A 184 -12.73 22.33 -7.83
C ALA A 184 -12.91 23.84 -8.01
N ALA A 185 -13.28 24.55 -6.94
CA ALA A 185 -13.41 26.00 -6.95
C ALA A 185 -12.07 26.68 -7.29
N HIS A 186 -11.00 26.27 -6.62
CA HIS A 186 -9.66 26.80 -6.90
C HIS A 186 -9.23 26.50 -8.35
N GLY A 187 -9.31 25.25 -8.79
CA GLY A 187 -8.86 24.83 -10.11
C GLY A 187 -9.68 25.39 -11.27
N ALA A 188 -10.97 25.65 -11.06
CA ALA A 188 -11.82 26.28 -12.07
C ALA A 188 -11.60 27.80 -12.18
N CYS A 189 -11.36 28.48 -11.06
CA CYS A 189 -11.19 29.92 -11.01
C CYS A 189 -9.74 30.38 -11.28
N ARG A 190 -8.74 29.52 -11.06
CA ARG A 190 -7.35 29.87 -11.36
C ARG A 190 -7.08 29.77 -12.86
N VAL A 191 -6.62 30.86 -13.46
CA VAL A 191 -6.13 30.87 -14.85
C VAL A 191 -4.84 30.06 -14.90
N PRO A 192 -4.78 28.98 -15.71
CA PRO A 192 -3.53 28.28 -15.94
C PRO A 192 -2.55 29.23 -16.61
N GLU A 193 -1.34 29.38 -16.06
CA GLU A 193 -0.25 30.03 -16.79
C GLU A 193 0.04 29.21 -18.04
N ASP A 194 0.10 29.86 -19.20
CA ASP A 194 0.23 29.22 -20.50
C ASP A 194 1.61 28.52 -20.63
N LEU A 195 1.72 27.31 -20.09
CA LEU A 195 2.81 26.37 -20.37
C LEU A 195 2.60 25.67 -21.73
N PHE A 196 1.96 26.33 -22.71
CA PHE A 196 1.64 25.77 -24.02
C PHE A 196 1.62 26.82 -25.14
N LEU A 197 2.61 27.72 -25.18
CA LEU A 197 2.92 28.38 -26.44
C LEU A 197 3.77 27.54 -27.40
N ASP A 198 4.27 26.35 -27.01
CA ASP A 198 4.97 25.44 -27.94
C ASP A 198 4.81 23.96 -27.55
N ASP A 199 3.61 23.39 -27.69
CA ASP A 199 3.54 21.93 -27.83
C ASP A 199 2.39 21.51 -28.77
N PRO A 200 2.62 21.37 -30.09
CA PRO A 200 1.65 20.80 -31.02
C PRO A 200 1.27 19.34 -30.65
N ASN A 201 1.91 18.74 -29.64
CA ASN A 201 1.57 17.44 -29.05
C ASN A 201 0.63 17.50 -27.83
N ALA A 202 0.16 18.65 -27.37
CA ALA A 202 -0.88 18.68 -26.33
C ALA A 202 -2.23 18.11 -26.83
N ALA A 203 -2.44 18.07 -28.15
CA ALA A 203 -3.52 17.34 -28.80
C ALA A 203 -3.30 15.80 -28.84
N SER A 204 -2.10 15.32 -28.52
CA SER A 204 -1.73 13.89 -28.54
C SER A 204 -1.68 13.22 -27.17
N SER A 205 -2.02 13.93 -26.08
CA SER A 205 -2.45 13.30 -24.82
C SER A 205 -3.89 12.78 -24.94
N GLY A 206 -4.09 11.96 -25.97
CA GLY A 206 -5.35 11.34 -26.32
C GLY A 206 -5.74 10.35 -25.24
N ASN A 207 -7.02 10.41 -24.87
CA ASN A 207 -7.81 9.29 -24.39
C ASN A 207 -7.22 7.94 -24.88
N PRO A 208 -7.05 6.91 -24.03
CA PRO A 208 -6.46 5.63 -24.43
C PRO A 208 -7.08 5.04 -25.71
N THR A 209 -8.35 5.34 -25.98
CA THR A 209 -9.03 4.98 -27.23
C THR A 209 -8.48 5.71 -28.46
N SER A 210 -8.09 6.98 -28.36
CA SER A 210 -7.48 7.76 -29.44
C SER A 210 -6.10 7.23 -29.84
N ARG A 211 -5.29 6.73 -28.88
CA ARG A 211 -3.98 6.12 -29.16
C ARG A 211 -4.11 4.76 -29.86
N LEU A 212 -5.14 3.99 -29.53
CA LEU A 212 -5.45 2.73 -30.22
C LEU A 212 -5.91 2.97 -31.67
N ILE A 213 -6.72 4.01 -31.88
CA ILE A 213 -7.17 4.39 -33.23
C ILE A 213 -5.99 4.91 -34.07
N SER A 214 -5.09 5.71 -33.49
CA SER A 214 -3.89 6.17 -34.23
C SER A 214 -2.90 5.05 -34.55
N PHE A 215 -2.81 4.02 -33.71
CA PHE A 215 -1.97 2.84 -33.97
C PHE A 215 -2.55 1.97 -35.10
N LEU A 216 -3.88 1.84 -35.17
CA LEU A 216 -4.57 1.11 -36.25
C LEU A 216 -4.66 1.90 -37.56
N ALA A 217 -4.56 3.23 -37.50
CA ALA A 217 -4.61 4.11 -38.67
C ALA A 217 -3.25 4.30 -39.37
N SER A 218 -2.16 3.71 -38.88
CA SER A 218 -0.87 3.73 -39.57
C SER A 218 -0.82 2.59 -40.59
N PRO A 219 -0.90 2.87 -41.91
CA PRO A 219 -0.68 1.85 -42.92
C PRO A 219 0.83 1.64 -43.02
N GLY A 220 1.27 0.38 -42.89
CA GLY A 220 2.66 0.02 -43.08
C GLY A 220 3.16 0.45 -44.45
N SER A 221 3.99 1.49 -44.49
CA SER A 221 4.85 1.77 -45.63
C SER A 221 6.08 0.88 -45.47
N GLY A 222 6.01 -0.33 -46.00
CA GLY A 222 7.21 -1.10 -46.30
C GLY A 222 7.97 -0.44 -47.44
N VAL A 223 9.24 -0.12 -47.21
CA VAL A 223 10.42 -0.56 -47.98
C VAL A 223 11.60 -0.55 -47.02
#